data_AF-A0A2E0I0D8-F1
#
_entry.id   AF-A0A2E0I0D8-F1
#
_cell.length_a   1.000
_cell.length_b   1.000
_cell.length_c   1.000
_cell.angle_alpha   90.00
_cell.angle_beta   90.00
_cell.angle_gamma   90.00
#
_symmetry.space_group_name_H-M   'P 1'
#
loop_
_entity.id
_entity.type
_entity.pdbx_description
1 polymer ?
#
loop_
_entity_poly.entity_id
_entity_poly.type
_entity_poly.pdbx_seq_one_letter_code
_entity_poly.pdbx_strand_id
1 'polypeptide(L)'
;MIYKEAFAHYESKMERNADLAYPVIKNVYENQGNKFKRIVVPFTDGNKTLQVVTDLEKSYQTNGKQLVTDFEKNISLAIIDDAWKTHLRKMDELKQSVQLAVHEQKDPLLIYKFESFELFKKMIDQVNKDVISFLFKGEIPQETANTIQEAKTRGREKVKTTKDVIPNMDERAAQSRATGNRQRAPQVVETIVREQPKIGRNDKVTIKNVMSGSSKTMKYKQALPLIQKGEWVLTRE
;
A
#
# COMPACT_ATOMS: atom_id res chain seq x y z
N MET A 1 28.90 39.41 7.88
CA MET A 1 29.18 39.86 6.50
C MET A 1 28.78 38.80 5.47
N ILE A 2 29.17 37.53 5.63
CA ILE A 2 28.87 36.43 4.69
C ILE A 2 27.36 36.24 4.39
N TYR A 3 26.50 36.28 5.42
CA TYR A 3 25.04 36.11 5.22
C TYR A 3 24.45 37.13 4.25
N LYS A 4 24.81 38.41 4.38
CA LYS A 4 24.26 39.48 3.54
C LYS A 4 24.65 39.30 2.08
N GLU A 5 25.91 38.93 1.84
CA GLU A 5 26.42 38.67 0.50
C GLU A 5 25.74 37.45 -0.14
N ALA A 6 25.62 36.36 0.61
CA ALA A 6 24.93 35.15 0.14
C ALA A 6 23.46 35.42 -0.18
N PHE A 7 22.79 36.23 0.64
CA PHE A 7 21.40 36.63 0.43
C PHE A 7 21.24 37.51 -0.82
N ALA A 8 22.10 38.51 -1.00
CA ALA A 8 22.08 39.36 -2.19
C ALA A 8 22.34 38.56 -3.48
N HIS A 9 23.27 37.59 -3.43
CA HIS A 9 23.51 36.67 -4.54
C HIS A 9 22.27 35.80 -4.84
N TYR A 10 21.58 35.32 -3.80
CA TYR A 10 20.34 34.57 -3.94
C TYR A 10 19.24 35.41 -4.60
N GLU A 11 19.01 36.63 -4.13
CA GLU A 11 18.01 37.55 -4.72
C GLU A 11 18.31 37.81 -6.19
N SER A 12 19.56 38.12 -6.53
CA SER A 12 20.00 38.34 -7.92
C SER A 12 19.84 37.10 -8.80
N LYS A 13 19.98 35.89 -8.24
CA LYS A 13 19.71 34.63 -8.96
C LYS A 13 18.21 34.42 -9.17
N MET A 14 17.39 34.69 -8.17
CA MET A 14 15.94 34.58 -8.30
C MET A 14 15.36 35.55 -9.31
N GLU A 15 15.90 36.78 -9.38
CA GLU A 15 15.52 37.76 -10.40
C GLU A 15 15.84 37.25 -11.81
N ARG A 16 17.06 36.75 -12.04
CA ARG A 16 17.44 36.10 -13.31
C ARG A 16 16.52 34.94 -13.69
N ASN A 17 16.15 34.10 -12.72
CA ASN A 17 15.22 33.00 -12.97
C ASN A 17 13.81 33.50 -13.33
N ALA A 18 13.34 34.58 -12.69
CA ALA A 18 12.07 35.21 -13.04
C ALA A 18 12.10 35.77 -14.46
N ASP A 19 13.18 36.46 -14.85
CA ASP A 19 13.37 37.00 -16.20
C ASP A 19 13.41 35.90 -17.26
N LEU A 20 14.05 34.76 -16.97
CA LEU A 20 14.06 33.60 -17.86
C LEU A 20 12.67 32.96 -18.02
N ALA A 21 11.88 32.92 -16.94
CA ALA A 21 10.54 32.35 -16.96
C ALA A 21 9.51 33.27 -17.61
N TYR A 22 9.68 34.59 -17.48
CA TYR A 22 8.67 35.58 -17.84
C TYR A 22 8.23 35.53 -19.31
N PRO A 23 9.12 35.39 -20.33
CA PRO A 23 8.70 35.25 -21.73
C PRO A 23 7.74 34.08 -21.94
N VAL A 24 7.96 32.97 -21.24
CA VAL A 24 7.13 31.77 -21.34
C VAL A 24 5.79 31.99 -20.64
N ILE A 25 5.80 32.57 -19.44
CA ILE A 25 4.60 32.94 -18.68
C ILE A 25 3.74 33.90 -19.51
N LYS A 26 4.35 34.92 -20.11
CA LYS A 26 3.71 35.90 -20.99
C LYS A 26 3.07 35.23 -22.20
N ASN A 27 3.81 34.36 -22.90
CA ASN A 27 3.29 33.63 -24.05
C ASN A 27 2.08 32.76 -23.66
N VAL A 28 2.17 32.03 -22.54
CA VAL A 28 1.07 31.18 -22.05
C VAL A 28 -0.15 32.01 -21.65
N TYR A 29 0.04 33.16 -21.00
CA TYR A 29 -1.06 34.06 -20.63
C TYR A 29 -1.74 34.69 -21.85
N GLU A 30 -0.97 35.20 -22.81
CA GLU A 30 -1.51 35.88 -24.00
C GLU A 30 -2.18 34.91 -24.98
N ASN A 31 -1.58 33.73 -25.23
CA ASN A 31 -2.10 32.77 -26.21
C ASN A 31 -3.10 31.77 -25.62
N GLN A 32 -3.04 31.51 -24.31
CA GLN A 32 -3.77 30.41 -23.67
C GLN A 32 -4.39 30.79 -22.32
N GLY A 33 -4.39 32.07 -21.91
CA GLY A 33 -4.78 32.53 -20.57
C GLY A 33 -6.20 32.14 -20.12
N ASN A 34 -7.13 31.95 -21.06
CA ASN A 34 -8.50 31.53 -20.74
C ASN A 34 -8.64 30.02 -20.45
N LYS A 35 -7.61 29.20 -20.67
CA LYS A 35 -7.69 27.75 -20.49
C LYS A 35 -7.32 27.30 -19.07
N PHE A 36 -6.35 27.94 -18.42
CA PHE A 36 -5.81 27.45 -17.15
C PHE A 36 -5.46 28.59 -16.19
N LYS A 37 -5.87 28.45 -14.92
CA LYS A 37 -5.56 29.41 -13.84
C LYS A 37 -4.17 29.20 -13.23
N ARG A 38 -3.66 27.97 -13.23
CA ARG A 38 -2.39 27.59 -12.59
C ARG A 38 -1.48 26.89 -13.58
N ILE A 39 -0.20 27.22 -13.53
CA ILE A 39 0.86 26.61 -14.34
C ILE A 39 1.85 25.87 -13.46
N VAL A 40 2.54 24.90 -14.06
CA VAL A 40 3.65 24.19 -13.42
C VAL A 40 4.95 24.62 -14.07
N VAL A 41 5.89 25.05 -13.25
CA VAL A 41 7.26 25.32 -13.67
C VAL A 41 8.18 24.31 -12.97
N PRO A 42 8.93 23.49 -13.73
CA PRO A 42 9.91 22.60 -13.15
C PRO A 42 11.15 23.39 -12.72
N PHE A 43 11.62 23.16 -11.51
CA PHE A 43 12.91 23.63 -11.02
C PHE A 43 13.79 22.43 -10.71
N THR A 44 15.08 22.55 -11.02
CA THR A 44 16.07 21.52 -10.73
C THR A 44 17.27 22.09 -10.00
N ASP A 45 17.84 21.32 -9.07
CA ASP A 45 19.15 21.59 -8.47
C ASP A 45 20.28 20.75 -9.10
N GLY A 46 19.97 20.09 -10.23
CA GLY A 46 20.83 19.12 -10.92
C GLY A 46 20.59 17.66 -10.51
N ASN A 47 20.08 17.42 -9.30
CA ASN A 47 19.83 16.07 -8.78
C ASN A 47 18.34 15.75 -8.64
N LYS A 48 17.56 16.73 -8.17
CA LYS A 48 16.14 16.64 -7.90
C LYS A 48 15.41 17.68 -8.74
N THR A 49 14.29 17.27 -9.32
CA THR A 49 13.40 18.18 -10.05
C THR A 49 12.08 18.28 -9.29
N LEU A 50 11.71 19.50 -8.91
CA LEU A 50 10.48 19.81 -8.21
C LEU A 50 9.57 20.65 -9.09
N GLN A 51 8.30 20.26 -9.13
CA GLN A 51 7.26 20.95 -9.89
C GLN A 51 6.62 22.02 -9.03
N VAL A 52 6.87 23.29 -9.35
CA VAL A 52 6.30 24.43 -8.63
C VAL A 52 5.00 24.84 -9.31
N VAL A 53 3.92 24.88 -8.53
CA VAL A 53 2.62 25.34 -8.99
C VAL A 53 2.48 26.81 -8.64
N THR A 54 2.22 27.65 -9.65
CA THR A 54 1.97 29.08 -9.46
C THR A 54 0.70 29.53 -10.19
N ASP A 55 0.13 30.65 -9.74
CA ASP A 55 -1.00 31.30 -10.39
C ASP A 55 -0.51 32.11 -11.61
N LEU A 56 -1.11 31.84 -12.78
CA LEU A 56 -0.64 32.38 -14.05
C LEU A 56 -0.84 33.90 -14.13
N GLU A 57 -2.03 34.37 -13.72
CA GLU A 57 -2.39 35.78 -13.81
C GLU A 57 -1.51 36.63 -12.88
N LYS A 58 -1.33 36.19 -11.63
CA LYS A 58 -0.46 36.88 -10.67
C LYS A 58 1.00 36.87 -11.12
N SER A 59 1.47 35.75 -11.67
CA SER A 59 2.84 35.66 -12.19
C SER A 59 3.08 36.57 -13.38
N TYR A 60 2.08 36.75 -14.25
CA TYR A 60 2.15 37.70 -15.35
C TYR A 60 2.17 39.16 -14.86
N GLN A 61 1.25 39.53 -13.96
CA GLN A 61 1.15 40.90 -13.43
C GLN A 61 2.38 41.34 -12.61
N THR A 62 3.08 40.38 -12.00
CA THR A 62 4.25 40.64 -11.15
C THR A 62 5.59 40.41 -11.84
N ASN A 63 5.60 40.25 -13.17
CA ASN A 63 6.79 39.94 -13.97
C ASN A 63 7.58 38.73 -13.43
N GLY A 64 6.89 37.67 -13.04
CA GLY A 64 7.52 36.43 -12.53
C GLY A 64 7.90 36.44 -11.05
N LYS A 65 7.75 37.57 -10.32
CA LYS A 65 8.06 37.60 -8.87
C LYS A 65 7.18 36.65 -8.04
N GLN A 66 5.92 36.48 -8.43
CA GLN A 66 5.04 35.51 -7.78
C GLN A 66 5.56 34.07 -7.91
N LEU A 67 6.15 33.72 -9.06
CA LEU A 67 6.75 32.40 -9.27
C LEU A 67 7.89 32.13 -8.28
N VAL A 68 8.74 33.13 -8.01
CA VAL A 68 9.83 33.02 -7.03
C VAL A 68 9.28 32.75 -5.62
N THR A 69 8.26 33.51 -5.21
CA THR A 69 7.63 33.33 -3.90
C THR A 69 6.98 31.94 -3.78
N ASP A 70 6.32 31.48 -4.84
CA ASP A 70 5.71 30.15 -4.86
C ASP A 70 6.77 29.05 -4.91
N PHE A 71 7.89 29.26 -5.59
CA PHE A 71 9.05 28.37 -5.59
C PHE A 71 9.57 28.15 -4.16
N GLU A 72 9.88 29.22 -3.43
CA GLU A 72 10.37 29.17 -2.05
C GLU A 72 9.44 28.36 -1.14
N LYS A 73 8.13 28.64 -1.22
CA LYS A 73 7.11 27.98 -0.40
C LYS A 73 6.94 26.51 -0.77
N ASN A 74 6.76 26.20 -2.05
CA ASN A 74 6.49 24.83 -2.51
C ASN A 74 7.68 23.92 -2.21
N ILE A 75 8.91 24.39 -2.41
CA ILE A 75 10.12 23.59 -2.14
C ILE A 75 10.31 23.35 -0.65
N SER A 76 10.16 24.40 0.17
CA SER A 76 10.26 24.26 1.61
C SER A 76 9.25 23.22 2.13
N LEU A 77 8.00 23.31 1.68
CA LEU A 77 6.96 22.35 2.04
C LEU A 77 7.25 20.93 1.53
N ALA A 78 7.73 20.78 0.29
CA ALA A 78 8.05 19.48 -0.29
C ALA A 78 9.18 18.77 0.48
N ILE A 79 10.22 19.50 0.86
CA ILE A 79 11.36 18.97 1.63
C ILE A 79 10.93 18.61 3.05
N ILE A 80 10.13 19.48 3.71
CA ILE A 80 9.61 19.21 5.05
C ILE A 80 8.75 17.94 5.05
N ASP A 81 7.85 17.79 4.08
CA ASP A 81 6.98 16.60 3.97
C ASP A 81 7.79 15.32 3.77
N ASP A 82 8.81 15.34 2.91
CA ASP A 82 9.68 14.18 2.66
C ASP A 82 10.50 13.79 3.90
N ALA A 83 11.08 14.78 4.57
CA ALA A 83 11.82 14.58 5.81
C ALA A 83 10.92 14.05 6.93
N TRP A 84 9.69 14.57 7.05
CA TRP A 84 8.73 14.13 8.05
C TRP A 84 8.29 12.67 7.83
N LYS A 85 7.99 12.28 6.58
CA LYS A 85 7.68 10.88 6.25
C LYS A 85 8.84 9.94 6.60
N THR A 86 10.07 10.36 6.33
CA THR A 86 11.27 9.60 6.68
C THR A 86 11.45 9.51 8.20
N HIS A 87 11.19 10.59 8.92
CA HIS A 87 11.24 10.62 10.38
C HIS A 87 10.22 9.68 11.02
N LEU A 88 8.97 9.67 10.54
CA LEU A 88 7.94 8.75 11.03
C LEU A 88 8.37 7.27 10.86
N ARG A 89 8.97 6.90 9.73
CA ARG A 89 9.52 5.54 9.54
C ARG A 89 10.61 5.21 10.55
N LYS A 90 11.54 6.14 10.78
CA LYS A 90 12.61 5.97 11.79
C LYS A 90 12.05 5.87 13.21
N MET A 91 10.98 6.60 13.51
CA MET A 91 10.29 6.53 14.80
C MET A 91 9.62 5.16 15.02
N ASP A 92 9.02 4.59 13.98
CA ASP A 92 8.46 3.24 14.03
C ASP A 92 9.56 2.18 14.23
N GLU A 93 10.69 2.30 13.53
CA GLU A 93 11.87 1.44 13.72
C GLU A 93 12.44 1.56 15.14
N LEU A 94 12.58 2.78 15.66
CA LEU A 94 13.04 3.04 17.02
C LEU A 94 12.11 2.40 18.05
N LYS A 95 10.80 2.51 17.86
CA LYS A 95 9.81 1.90 18.75
C LYS A 95 9.99 0.37 18.83
N GLN A 96 10.22 -0.28 17.69
CA GLN A 96 10.48 -1.73 17.65
C GLN A 96 11.82 -2.07 18.33
N SER A 97 12.88 -1.31 18.06
CA SER A 97 14.20 -1.53 18.66
C SER A 97 14.19 -1.39 20.18
N VAL A 98 13.50 -0.38 20.71
CA VAL A 98 13.40 -0.14 22.16
C VAL A 98 12.64 -1.26 22.86
N GLN A 99 11.60 -1.83 22.23
CA GLN A 99 10.87 -2.97 22.77
C GLN A 99 11.76 -4.22 22.90
N LEU A 100 12.71 -4.41 21.99
CA LEU A 100 13.67 -5.51 22.04
C LEU A 100 14.78 -5.27 23.08
N ALA A 101 15.12 -4.01 23.36
CA ALA A 101 16.19 -3.62 24.29
C ALA A 101 15.78 -3.63 25.78
N VAL A 102 14.52 -3.97 26.10
CA VAL A 102 13.99 -4.02 27.48
C VAL A 102 14.78 -4.98 28.40
N HIS A 103 15.58 -5.88 27.83
CA HIS A 103 16.40 -6.83 28.58
C HIS A 103 17.55 -6.20 29.40
N GLU A 104 17.87 -4.91 29.24
CA GLU A 104 18.97 -4.21 29.95
C GLU A 104 18.56 -3.47 31.25
N GLN A 105 17.36 -3.68 31.81
CA GLN A 105 16.85 -3.00 33.03
C GLN A 105 16.78 -1.46 32.96
N LYS A 106 16.96 -0.85 31.78
CA LYS A 106 16.70 0.58 31.56
C LYS A 106 15.23 0.79 31.23
N ASP A 107 14.68 1.95 31.61
CA ASP A 107 13.29 2.30 31.28
C ASP A 107 13.16 2.54 29.76
N PRO A 108 12.42 1.66 29.03
CA PRO A 108 12.26 1.78 27.58
C PRO A 108 11.56 3.09 27.19
N LEU A 109 10.66 3.61 28.03
CA LEU A 109 9.97 4.86 27.76
C LEU A 109 10.96 6.03 27.77
N LEU A 110 11.93 6.00 28.68
CA LEU A 110 12.95 7.03 28.78
C LEU A 110 13.88 7.01 27.58
N ILE A 111 14.36 5.82 27.17
CA ILE A 111 15.20 5.65 25.98
C ILE A 111 14.48 6.16 24.74
N TYR A 112 13.23 5.73 24.52
CA TYR A 112 12.45 6.16 23.37
C TYR A 112 12.33 7.69 23.33
N LYS A 113 12.04 8.35 24.46
CA LYS A 113 11.94 9.81 24.54
C LYS A 113 13.25 10.52 24.18
N PHE A 114 14.38 10.08 24.72
CA PHE A 114 15.68 10.71 24.40
C PHE A 114 16.08 10.48 22.95
N GLU A 115 16.02 9.25 22.46
CA GLU A 115 16.43 8.91 21.10
C GLU A 115 15.51 9.55 20.05
N SER A 116 14.19 9.56 20.27
CA SER A 116 13.25 10.24 19.37
C SER A 116 13.50 11.74 19.27
N PHE A 117 13.87 12.39 20.39
CA PHE A 117 14.21 13.80 20.40
C PHE A 117 15.50 14.09 19.62
N GLU A 118 16.53 13.26 19.77
CA GLU A 118 17.76 13.37 18.98
C GLU A 118 17.49 13.14 17.48
N LEU A 119 16.66 12.15 17.12
CA LEU A 119 16.21 11.94 15.75
C LEU A 119 15.46 13.15 15.19
N PHE A 120 14.63 13.81 16.01
CA PHE A 120 13.91 15.01 15.62
C PHE A 120 14.85 16.19 15.37
N LYS A 121 15.81 16.46 16.26
CA LYS A 121 16.83 17.50 16.04
C LYS A 121 17.59 17.27 14.74
N LYS A 122 18.05 16.04 14.53
CA LYS A 122 18.77 15.66 13.30
C LYS A 122 17.92 15.86 12.05
N MET A 123 16.62 15.58 12.13
CA MET A 123 15.69 15.85 11.03
C MET A 123 15.60 17.35 10.72
N ILE A 124 15.42 18.21 11.74
CA ILE A 124 15.33 19.66 11.54
C ILE A 124 16.63 20.22 10.93
N ASP A 125 17.78 19.79 11.42
CA ASP A 125 19.08 20.21 10.87
C ASP A 125 19.24 19.79 9.41
N GLN A 126 18.78 18.59 9.06
CA GLN A 126 18.80 18.09 7.68
C GLN A 126 17.86 18.89 6.78
N VAL A 127 16.64 19.16 7.23
CA VAL A 127 15.66 19.98 6.50
C VAL A 127 16.23 21.36 6.20
N ASN A 128 16.81 22.04 7.20
CA ASN A 128 17.39 23.37 7.00
C ASN A 128 18.49 23.36 5.94
N LYS A 129 19.38 22.36 5.98
CA LYS A 129 20.46 22.19 4.98
C LYS A 129 19.91 21.92 3.58
N ASP A 130 18.93 21.04 3.47
CA ASP A 130 18.36 20.64 2.18
C ASP A 130 17.55 21.78 1.55
N VAL A 131 16.76 22.51 2.35
CA VAL A 131 16.03 23.70 1.88
C VAL A 131 17.01 24.76 1.38
N ILE A 132 18.02 25.13 2.17
CA ILE A 132 19.00 26.14 1.76
C ILE A 132 19.76 25.67 0.52
N SER A 133 20.23 24.41 0.48
CA SER A 133 20.95 23.87 -0.68
C SER A 133 20.10 23.94 -1.94
N PHE A 134 18.83 23.53 -1.87
CA PHE A 134 17.94 23.57 -3.03
C PHE A 134 17.61 25.00 -3.45
N LEU A 135 17.33 25.91 -2.52
CA LEU A 135 17.06 27.32 -2.87
C LEU A 135 18.27 27.96 -3.55
N PHE A 136 19.50 27.66 -3.11
CA PHE A 136 20.72 28.20 -3.72
C PHE A 136 21.09 27.56 -5.06
N LYS A 137 20.82 26.28 -5.27
CA LYS A 137 21.14 25.57 -6.54
C LYS A 137 19.99 25.49 -7.53
N GLY A 138 18.76 25.71 -7.05
CA GLY A 138 17.55 25.58 -7.83
C GLY A 138 17.49 26.60 -8.96
N GLU A 139 17.39 26.09 -10.18
CA GLU A 139 17.30 26.86 -11.41
C GLU A 139 16.23 26.25 -12.32
N ILE A 140 15.75 27.05 -13.27
CA ILE A 140 14.80 26.59 -14.27
C ILE A 140 15.60 25.92 -15.39
N PRO A 141 15.38 24.64 -15.71
CA PRO A 141 16.16 23.97 -16.74
C PRO A 141 15.93 24.63 -18.11
N GLN A 142 17.02 25.09 -18.74
CA GLN A 142 17.02 25.79 -20.03
C GLN A 142 16.38 24.97 -21.16
N GLU A 143 16.58 23.64 -21.16
CA GLU A 143 16.00 22.73 -22.16
C GLU A 143 14.47 22.57 -22.03
N THR A 144 13.91 22.87 -20.86
CA THR A 144 12.46 22.76 -20.57
C THR A 144 11.72 24.10 -20.60
N ALA A 145 12.40 25.21 -20.94
CA ALA A 145 11.75 26.52 -21.05
C ALA A 145 10.57 26.51 -22.05
N ASN A 146 10.56 25.58 -23.00
CA ASN A 146 9.47 25.40 -23.98
C ASN A 146 8.39 24.38 -23.53
N THR A 147 8.45 23.81 -22.33
CA THR A 147 7.56 22.74 -21.87
C THR A 147 6.90 23.09 -20.54
N ILE A 148 6.20 24.23 -20.48
CA ILE A 148 5.22 24.47 -19.40
C ILE A 148 4.02 23.57 -19.66
N GLN A 149 3.82 22.57 -18.79
CA GLN A 149 2.66 21.68 -18.84
C GLN A 149 1.59 22.17 -17.87
N GLU A 150 0.33 21.94 -18.22
CA GLU A 150 -0.81 22.19 -17.35
C GLU A 150 -0.62 21.50 -15.99
N ALA A 151 -0.92 22.22 -14.91
CA ALA A 151 -0.98 21.64 -13.58
C ALA A 151 -2.14 20.64 -13.51
N LYS A 152 -1.88 19.39 -13.87
CA LYS A 152 -2.82 18.30 -13.60
C LYS A 152 -3.12 18.32 -12.12
N THR A 153 -4.36 18.60 -11.77
CA THR A 153 -4.87 18.39 -10.42
C THR A 153 -4.57 16.93 -10.07
N ARG A 154 -3.63 16.70 -9.14
CA ARG A 154 -3.46 15.39 -8.52
C ARG A 154 -4.80 15.08 -7.87
N GLY A 155 -5.67 14.36 -8.57
CA GLY A 155 -6.84 13.73 -7.97
C GLY A 155 -6.28 12.95 -6.79
N ARG A 156 -6.75 13.26 -5.57
CA ARG A 156 -6.34 12.56 -4.36
C ARG A 156 -6.41 11.07 -4.66
N GLU A 157 -5.26 10.43 -4.86
CA GLU A 157 -5.21 8.98 -4.89
C GLU A 157 -5.84 8.56 -3.57
N LYS A 158 -6.91 7.77 -3.65
CA LYS A 158 -7.50 7.16 -2.47
C LYS A 158 -6.46 6.16 -1.98
N VAL A 159 -5.50 6.66 -1.20
CA VAL A 159 -4.54 5.85 -0.48
C VAL A 159 -5.39 4.94 0.41
N LYS A 160 -5.50 3.67 0.04
CA LYS A 160 -6.06 2.66 0.92
C LYS A 160 -5.07 2.51 2.06
N THR A 161 -5.30 3.25 3.14
CA THR A 161 -4.62 3.05 4.41
C THR A 161 -5.14 1.76 5.01
N THR A 162 -4.64 0.63 4.52
CA THR A 162 -4.69 -0.60 5.31
C THR A 162 -3.71 -0.36 6.45
N LYS A 163 -4.23 -0.12 7.65
CA LYS A 163 -3.40 -0.10 8.84
C LYS A 163 -2.90 -1.53 9.02
N ASP A 164 -1.63 -1.77 8.72
CA ASP A 164 -0.96 -3.00 9.16
C ASP A 164 -0.93 -2.96 10.68
N VAL A 165 -1.98 -3.50 11.30
CA VAL A 165 -2.01 -3.75 12.74
C VAL A 165 -1.01 -4.87 12.94
N ILE A 166 0.22 -4.49 13.31
CA ILE A 166 1.22 -5.45 13.78
C ILE A 166 0.59 -6.10 15.03
N PRO A 167 0.18 -7.37 14.98
CA PRO A 167 -0.50 -8.00 16.10
C PRO A 167 0.49 -8.09 17.26
N ASN A 168 0.01 -7.81 18.48
CA ASN A 168 0.84 -8.00 19.67
C ASN A 168 1.28 -9.46 19.78
N MET A 169 2.34 -9.72 20.54
CA MET A 169 2.99 -11.04 20.61
C MET A 169 2.01 -12.18 20.98
N ASP A 170 1.04 -11.91 21.85
CA ASP A 170 -0.05 -12.85 22.19
C ASP A 170 -0.98 -13.16 21.00
N GLU A 171 -1.25 -12.17 20.18
CA GLU A 171 -2.15 -12.25 19.03
C GLU A 171 -1.48 -12.97 17.85
N ARG A 172 -0.16 -12.76 17.68
CA ARG A 172 0.69 -13.54 16.76
C ARG A 172 0.86 -14.98 17.23
N ALA A 173 1.00 -15.23 18.53
CA ALA A 173 1.05 -16.58 19.09
C ALA A 173 -0.29 -17.31 18.88
N ALA A 174 -1.42 -16.62 19.05
CA ALA A 174 -2.76 -17.16 18.76
C ALA A 174 -2.95 -17.48 17.27
N GLN A 175 -2.50 -16.60 16.36
CA GLN A 175 -2.52 -16.86 14.92
C GLN A 175 -1.60 -18.01 14.50
N SER A 176 -0.42 -18.14 15.13
CA SER A 176 0.50 -19.25 14.89
C SER A 176 -0.09 -20.59 15.34
N ARG A 177 -0.81 -20.60 16.48
CA ARG A 177 -1.60 -21.77 16.93
C ARG A 177 -2.75 -22.09 15.98
N ALA A 178 -3.40 -21.07 15.40
CA ALA A 178 -4.47 -21.27 14.42
C ALA A 178 -3.96 -21.76 13.05
N THR A 179 -2.74 -21.39 12.65
CA THR A 179 -2.13 -21.77 11.37
C THR A 179 -1.50 -23.16 11.41
N GLY A 180 -1.02 -23.60 12.59
CA GLY A 180 -0.57 -24.99 12.82
C GLY A 180 -1.65 -26.06 12.60
N ASN A 181 -2.92 -25.67 12.51
CA ASN A 181 -4.04 -26.59 12.26
C ASN A 181 -4.53 -26.60 10.79
N ARG A 182 -3.79 -26.00 9.84
CA ARG A 182 -4.17 -25.92 8.41
C ARG A 182 -3.37 -26.82 7.46
N GLN A 183 -2.55 -27.73 7.98
CA GLN A 183 -1.86 -28.75 7.16
C GLN A 183 -2.50 -30.13 7.29
N ARG A 184 -3.80 -30.23 7.01
CA ARG A 184 -4.39 -31.44 6.41
C ARG A 184 -5.46 -30.97 5.45
N ALA A 185 -5.11 -30.84 4.17
CA ALA A 185 -6.11 -30.77 3.12
C ALA A 185 -6.98 -32.03 3.25
N PRO A 186 -8.32 -31.92 3.33
CA PRO A 186 -9.16 -33.09 3.26
C PRO A 186 -9.00 -33.65 1.84
N GLN A 187 -8.40 -34.84 1.73
CA GLN A 187 -8.53 -35.61 0.50
C GLN A 187 -10.02 -35.89 0.33
N VAL A 188 -10.59 -35.44 -0.78
CA VAL A 188 -11.96 -35.75 -1.15
C VAL A 188 -12.01 -37.25 -1.40
N VAL A 189 -12.45 -38.00 -0.38
CA VAL A 189 -12.74 -39.42 -0.54
C VAL A 189 -13.99 -39.50 -1.40
N GLU A 190 -13.84 -39.90 -2.67
CA GLU A 190 -14.98 -40.20 -3.53
C GLU A 190 -15.83 -41.26 -2.84
N THR A 191 -17.06 -40.88 -2.51
CA THR A 191 -17.99 -41.76 -1.81
C THR A 191 -18.55 -42.73 -2.84
N ILE A 192 -18.24 -44.02 -2.74
CA ILE A 192 -18.98 -45.06 -3.49
C ILE A 192 -20.46 -44.91 -3.15
N VAL A 193 -21.24 -44.44 -4.13
CA VAL A 193 -22.70 -44.43 -4.07
C VAL A 193 -23.16 -45.87 -4.28
N ARG A 194 -23.91 -46.42 -3.32
CA ARG A 194 -24.46 -47.78 -3.44
C ARG A 194 -25.58 -47.75 -4.49
N GLU A 195 -25.44 -48.50 -5.57
CA GLU A 195 -26.46 -48.59 -6.62
C GLU A 195 -27.76 -49.29 -6.18
N GLN A 196 -27.80 -49.90 -4.99
CA GLN A 196 -28.98 -50.66 -4.54
C GLN A 196 -29.44 -50.29 -3.12
N PRO A 197 -30.76 -50.19 -2.88
CA PRO A 197 -31.32 -49.88 -1.58
C PRO A 197 -30.94 -50.95 -0.55
N LYS A 198 -30.58 -50.52 0.65
CA LYS A 198 -30.18 -51.40 1.75
C LYS A 198 -31.40 -52.22 2.21
N ILE A 199 -31.41 -53.51 1.88
CA ILE A 199 -32.44 -54.45 2.36
C ILE A 199 -32.29 -54.60 3.88
N GLY A 200 -33.35 -54.25 4.62
CA GLY A 200 -33.42 -54.36 6.06
C GLY A 200 -33.59 -55.81 6.54
N ARG A 201 -33.11 -56.11 7.75
CA ARG A 201 -33.10 -57.47 8.35
C ARG A 201 -34.49 -58.14 8.41
N ASN A 202 -35.56 -57.36 8.47
CA ASN A 202 -36.94 -57.84 8.57
C ASN A 202 -37.77 -57.63 7.30
N ASP A 203 -37.18 -57.07 6.24
CA ASP A 203 -37.89 -56.82 4.99
C ASP A 203 -38.25 -58.15 4.34
N LYS A 204 -39.46 -58.24 3.77
CA LYS A 204 -39.92 -59.44 3.08
C LYS A 204 -39.25 -59.45 1.70
N VAL A 205 -38.49 -60.51 1.43
CA VAL A 205 -37.83 -60.73 0.14
C VAL A 205 -38.37 -62.02 -0.48
N THR A 206 -38.52 -62.01 -1.79
CA THR A 206 -38.85 -63.20 -2.56
C THR A 206 -37.55 -63.83 -3.06
N ILE A 207 -37.34 -65.11 -2.72
CA ILE A 207 -36.20 -65.89 -3.19
C ILE A 207 -36.71 -67.00 -4.11
N LYS A 208 -35.95 -67.28 -5.17
CA LYS A 208 -36.22 -68.35 -6.12
C LYS A 208 -35.08 -69.37 -6.08
N ASN A 209 -35.42 -70.65 -6.04
CA ASN A 209 -34.42 -71.71 -6.08
C ASN A 209 -33.88 -71.85 -7.51
N VAL A 210 -32.56 -71.96 -7.64
CA VAL A 210 -31.89 -71.97 -8.96
C VAL A 210 -32.08 -73.30 -9.69
N MET A 211 -32.34 -74.41 -8.97
CA MET A 211 -32.49 -75.74 -9.55
C MET A 211 -33.96 -76.15 -9.74
N SER A 212 -34.84 -75.82 -8.80
CA SER A 212 -36.26 -76.25 -8.84
C SER A 212 -37.23 -75.17 -9.32
N GLY A 213 -36.75 -73.93 -9.54
CA GLY A 213 -37.56 -72.82 -10.05
C GLY A 213 -38.68 -72.31 -9.12
N SER A 214 -38.85 -72.89 -7.93
CA SER A 214 -39.89 -72.52 -6.98
C SER A 214 -39.55 -71.23 -6.23
N SER A 215 -40.55 -70.36 -6.02
CA SER A 215 -40.41 -69.07 -5.33
C SER A 215 -41.02 -69.10 -3.92
N LYS A 216 -40.34 -68.49 -2.95
CA LYS A 216 -40.83 -68.32 -1.57
C LYS A 216 -40.59 -66.89 -1.09
N THR A 217 -41.59 -66.29 -0.44
CA THR A 217 -41.48 -64.95 0.16
C THR A 217 -41.32 -65.07 1.68
N MET A 218 -40.20 -64.59 2.23
CA MET A 218 -39.91 -64.63 3.67
C MET A 218 -39.05 -63.44 4.10
N LYS A 219 -38.89 -63.22 5.42
CA LYS A 219 -38.06 -62.11 5.94
C LYS A 219 -36.59 -62.34 5.58
N TYR A 220 -35.86 -61.27 5.25
CA TYR A 220 -34.46 -61.33 4.81
C TYR A 220 -33.54 -62.13 5.77
N LYS A 221 -33.72 -61.98 7.10
CA LYS A 221 -32.97 -62.78 8.09
C LYS A 221 -33.12 -64.29 7.96
N GLN A 222 -34.27 -64.77 7.47
CA GLN A 222 -34.54 -66.20 7.25
C GLN A 222 -34.08 -66.65 5.86
N ALA A 223 -34.09 -65.75 4.88
CA ALA A 223 -33.57 -66.01 3.54
C ALA A 223 -32.03 -66.03 3.50
N LEU A 224 -31.35 -65.26 4.35
CA LEU A 224 -29.89 -65.15 4.39
C LEU A 224 -29.14 -66.49 4.42
N PRO A 225 -29.47 -67.46 5.30
CA PRO A 225 -28.78 -68.77 5.30
C PRO A 225 -29.06 -69.58 4.03
N LEU A 226 -30.21 -69.40 3.38
CA LEU A 226 -30.55 -70.10 2.13
C LEU A 226 -29.81 -69.49 0.93
N ILE A 227 -29.61 -68.18 0.93
CA ILE A 227 -28.82 -67.45 -0.07
C ILE A 227 -27.32 -67.74 0.11
N GLN A 228 -26.81 -67.76 1.33
CA GLN A 228 -25.41 -68.09 1.62
C GLN A 228 -25.03 -69.52 1.24
N LYS A 229 -25.98 -70.46 1.34
CA LYS A 229 -25.79 -71.84 0.84
C LYS A 229 -25.73 -71.93 -0.69
N GLY A 230 -26.08 -70.87 -1.42
CA GLY A 230 -25.97 -70.78 -2.87
C GLY A 230 -27.12 -71.43 -3.65
N GLU A 231 -28.08 -72.06 -2.97
CA GLU A 231 -29.21 -72.76 -3.61
C GLU A 231 -30.35 -71.81 -4.03
N TRP A 232 -30.42 -70.61 -3.45
CA TRP A 232 -31.52 -69.66 -3.64
C TRP A 232 -30.99 -68.26 -3.99
N VAL A 233 -31.59 -67.62 -4.98
CA VAL A 233 -31.24 -66.26 -5.43
C VAL A 233 -32.41 -65.32 -5.15
N LEU A 234 -32.09 -64.08 -4.75
CA LEU A 234 -33.09 -63.03 -4.59
C LEU A 234 -33.67 -62.67 -5.95
N THR A 235 -34.98 -62.86 -6.11
CA THR A 235 -35.71 -62.40 -7.30
C THR A 235 -36.50 -61.18 -6.89
N ARG A 236 -36.20 -60.04 -7.52
CA ARG A 236 -37.07 -58.87 -7.46
C ARG A 236 -38.14 -59.05 -8.54
N GLU A 237 -39.39 -58.73 -8.22
CA GLU A 237 -40.28 -58.23 -9.27
C GLU A 237 -39.80 -56.85 -9.70
#